data_AF-A0A0F2NU24-F1
#
_entry.id   AF-A0A0F2NU24-F1
#
_cell.length_a   1.000
_cell.length_b   1.000
_cell.length_c   1.000
_cell.angle_alpha   90.00
_cell.angle_beta   90.00
_cell.angle_gamma   90.00
#
_symmetry.space_group_name_H-M   'P 1'
#
loop_
_entity.id
_entity.type
_entity.pdbx_description
1 polymer ?
#
loop_
_entity_poly.entity_id
_entity_poly.type
_entity_poly.pdbx_seq_one_letter_code
_entity_poly.pdbx_strand_id
1 'polypeptide(L)' 'MIIRTQLAEVGLRLESAVAGLPGEPTDAQDLFDRYEMTAIQILDSEHQDFIPGILEEYLMTLLYLKQLELGLLPDFQE' A
#
# COMPACT_ATOMS: atom_id res chain seq x y z
N MET A 1 4.81 14.97 -18.14
CA MET A 1 5.10 14.91 -16.69
C MET A 1 3.87 14.35 -15.96
N ILE A 2 3.46 13.11 -16.24
CA ILE A 2 2.13 12.57 -15.86
C ILE A 2 2.21 11.48 -14.77
N ILE A 3 3.39 10.85 -14.61
CA ILE A 3 3.59 9.70 -13.70
C ILE A 3 3.34 10.07 -12.22
N ARG A 4 3.64 11.29 -11.79
CA ARG A 4 3.48 11.71 -10.38
C ARG A 4 2.02 11.75 -9.93
N THR A 5 1.11 12.14 -10.82
CA THR A 5 -0.31 12.28 -10.48
C THR A 5 -0.96 10.91 -10.32
N GLN A 6 -0.63 9.97 -11.21
CA GLN A 6 -1.20 8.63 -11.16
C GLN A 6 -0.74 7.84 -9.91
N LEU A 7 0.52 8.00 -9.49
CA LEU A 7 0.99 7.39 -8.24
C LEU A 7 0.27 7.96 -7.01
N ALA A 8 0.04 9.28 -7.00
CA ALA A 8 -0.73 9.91 -5.92
C ALA A 8 -2.20 9.44 -5.90
N GLU A 9 -2.81 9.24 -7.07
CA GLU A 9 -4.16 8.66 -7.18
C GLU A 9 -4.22 7.22 -6.66
N VAL A 10 -3.20 6.40 -6.95
CA VAL A 10 -3.07 5.05 -6.40
C VAL A 10 -2.98 5.08 -4.88
N GLY A 11 -2.16 5.96 -4.29
CA GLY A 11 -2.08 6.10 -2.84
C GLY A 11 -3.42 6.49 -2.21
N LEU A 12 -4.14 7.43 -2.83
CA LEU A 12 -5.44 7.87 -2.34
C LEU A 12 -6.52 6.78 -2.46
N ARG A 13 -6.47 5.99 -3.52
CA ARG A 13 -7.32 4.80 -3.70
C ARG A 13 -7.00 3.72 -2.68
N LEU A 14 -5.73 3.45 -2.41
CA LEU A 14 -5.30 2.51 -1.39
C LEU A 14 -5.90 2.89 -0.04
N GLU A 15 -5.73 4.14 0.39
CA GLU A 15 -6.29 4.63 1.66
C GLU A 15 -7.82 4.55 1.69
N SER A 16 -8.48 4.93 0.59
CA SER A 16 -9.94 4.87 0.49
C SER A 16 -10.47 3.43 0.53
N ALA A 17 -9.79 2.51 -0.14
CA ALA A 17 -10.15 1.10 -0.17
C ALA A 17 -9.95 0.46 1.20
N VAL A 18 -8.83 0.73 1.88
CA VAL A 18 -8.59 0.25 3.25
C VAL A 18 -9.62 0.83 4.23
N ALA A 19 -9.96 2.12 4.11
CA ALA A 19 -10.99 2.76 4.93
C ALA A 19 -12.41 2.22 4.66
N GLY A 20 -12.65 1.70 3.45
CA GLY A 20 -13.91 1.06 3.06
C GLY A 20 -14.04 -0.40 3.47
N LEU A 21 -12.98 -1.04 3.97
CA LEU A 21 -13.02 -2.44 4.38
C LEU A 21 -13.91 -2.60 5.63
N PRO A 22 -14.84 -3.59 5.63
CA PRO A 22 -15.67 -3.84 6.79
C PRO A 22 -14.86 -4.43 7.95
N GLY A 23 -15.07 -3.87 9.14
CA GLY A 23 -14.38 -4.24 10.38
C GLY A 23 -13.31 -3.22 10.75
N GLU A 24 -13.14 -2.93 12.04
CA GLU A 24 -12.02 -2.10 12.49
C GLU A 24 -10.75 -2.95 12.57
N PRO A 25 -9.57 -2.37 12.29
CA PRO A 25 -8.31 -3.08 12.49
C PRO A 25 -8.17 -3.45 13.96
N THR A 26 -7.92 -4.73 14.23
CA THR A 26 -7.86 -5.22 15.62
C THR A 26 -6.54 -4.82 16.28
N ASP A 27 -5.47 -4.76 15.48
CA ASP A 27 -4.12 -4.42 15.90
C ASP A 27 -3.38 -3.73 14.75
N ALA A 28 -2.20 -3.16 15.04
CA ALA A 28 -1.36 -2.53 14.02
C ALA A 28 -1.07 -3.49 12.86
N GLN A 29 -0.78 -4.76 13.15
CA GLN A 29 -0.51 -5.79 12.15
C GLN A 29 -1.72 -6.06 11.26
N ASP A 30 -2.93 -6.09 11.82
CA ASP A 30 -4.17 -6.29 11.07
C ASP A 30 -4.46 -5.11 10.14
N LEU A 31 -4.15 -3.88 10.59
CA LEU A 31 -4.21 -2.71 9.73
C LEU A 31 -3.23 -2.81 8.56
N PHE A 32 -1.99 -3.22 8.83
CA PHE A 32 -0.97 -3.41 7.81
C PHE A 32 -1.34 -4.50 6.80
N ASP A 33 -1.85 -5.64 7.27
CA ASP A 33 -2.29 -6.76 6.41
C ASP A 33 -3.38 -6.30 5.43
N ARG A 34 -4.32 -5.45 5.89
CA ARG A 34 -5.33 -4.82 5.03
C ARG A 34 -4.72 -3.89 3.99
N TYR A 35 -3.73 -3.10 4.37
CA TYR A 35 -2.99 -2.25 3.43
C TYR A 35 -2.27 -3.10 2.39
N GLU A 36 -1.58 -4.17 2.80
CA GLU A 36 -0.86 -5.08 1.92
C GLU A 36 -1.81 -5.77 0.92
N MET A 37 -2.90 -6.35 1.44
CA MET A 37 -3.90 -7.03 0.62
C MET A 37 -4.56 -6.08 -0.39
N THR A 38 -4.83 -4.83 0.01
CA THR A 38 -5.37 -3.80 -0.88
C THR A 38 -4.35 -3.36 -1.93
N ALA A 39 -3.10 -3.18 -1.54
CA ALA A 39 -2.01 -2.83 -2.46
C ALA A 39 -1.84 -3.89 -3.54
N ILE A 40 -1.87 -5.18 -3.17
CA ILE A 40 -1.80 -6.30 -4.12
C ILE A 40 -2.98 -6.27 -5.10
N GLN A 41 -4.20 -6.00 -4.63
CA GLN A 41 -5.37 -5.92 -5.52
C GLN A 41 -5.30 -4.74 -6.49
N ILE A 42 -4.79 -3.59 -6.03
CA ILE A 42 -4.56 -2.43 -6.90
C ILE A 42 -3.46 -2.75 -7.91
N LEU A 43 -2.37 -3.39 -7.46
CA LEU A 43 -1.30 -3.84 -8.35
C LEU A 43 -1.86 -4.79 -9.40
N ASP A 44 -2.62 -5.83 -9.04
CA ASP A 44 -3.20 -6.78 -10.01
C ASP A 44 -4.15 -6.10 -11.01
N SER A 45 -4.95 -5.14 -10.54
CA SER A 45 -5.92 -4.42 -11.38
C SER A 45 -5.26 -3.40 -12.32
N GLU A 46 -4.28 -2.64 -11.82
CA GLU A 46 -3.70 -1.48 -12.51
C GLU A 46 -2.29 -1.75 -13.07
N HIS A 47 -1.66 -2.89 -12.77
CA HIS A 47 -0.31 -3.25 -13.24
C HIS A 47 -0.14 -3.10 -14.75
N GLN A 48 -1.19 -3.35 -15.54
CA GLN A 48 -1.17 -3.23 -17.00
C GLN A 48 -1.18 -1.78 -17.51
N ASP A 49 -1.69 -0.82 -16.73
CA ASP A 49 -1.80 0.60 -17.09
C ASP A 49 -0.53 1.39 -16.71
N PHE A 50 0.29 0.85 -15.82
CA PHE A 50 1.52 1.47 -15.35
C PHE A 50 2.77 0.85 -15.98
N ILE A 51 3.88 1.60 -15.90
CA ILE A 51 5.18 1.06 -16.28
C ILE A 51 5.51 -0.11 -15.35
N PRO A 52 5.88 -1.29 -15.88
CA PRO A 52 6.20 -2.46 -15.07
C PRO A 52 7.29 -2.12 -14.05
N GLY A 53 7.08 -2.55 -12.80
CA GLY A 53 7.97 -2.30 -11.66
C GLY A 53 7.73 -0.97 -10.94
N ILE A 54 7.31 0.09 -11.63
CA ILE A 54 7.14 1.42 -10.98
C ILE A 54 5.98 1.41 -9.97
N LEU A 55 4.85 0.81 -10.33
CA LEU A 55 3.68 0.71 -9.44
C LEU A 55 4.00 -0.18 -8.23
N GLU A 56 4.71 -1.29 -8.48
CA GLU A 56 5.15 -2.24 -7.44
C GLU A 56 6.11 -1.56 -6.45
N GLU A 57 7.16 -0.89 -6.93
CA GLU A 57 8.12 -0.17 -6.08
C GLU A 57 7.43 0.92 -5.25
N TYR A 58 6.46 1.64 -5.85
CA TYR A 58 5.71 2.68 -5.16
C TYR A 58 4.84 2.10 -4.04
N LEU A 59 4.07 1.03 -4.33
CA LEU A 59 3.24 0.37 -3.34
C LEU A 59 4.07 -0.26 -2.23
N MET A 60 5.19 -0.92 -2.57
CA MET A 60 6.14 -1.44 -1.57
C MET A 60 6.69 -0.34 -0.67
N THR A 61 7.06 0.82 -1.24
CA THR A 61 7.54 1.96 -0.45
C THR A 61 6.45 2.49 0.47
N LEU A 62 5.21 2.61 -0.01
CA LEU A 62 4.07 3.02 0.80
C LEU A 62 3.81 2.04 1.96
N LEU A 63 3.82 0.74 1.69
CA LEU A 63 3.68 -0.29 2.72
C LEU A 63 4.81 -0.18 3.74
N TYR A 64 6.06 -0.06 3.31
CA TYR A 64 7.19 0.10 4.21
C TYR A 64 7.05 1.35 5.13
N LEU A 65 6.58 2.47 4.57
CA LEU A 65 6.28 3.66 5.36
C LEU A 65 5.15 3.41 6.36
N LYS A 66 4.08 2.72 5.97
CA LYS A 66 2.98 2.34 6.88
C LYS A 66 3.46 1.40 7.98
N GLN A 67 4.33 0.46 7.65
CA GLN A 67 4.94 -0.45 8.62
C GLN A 67 5.76 0.33 9.67
N LEU A 68 6.52 1.34 9.24
CA LEU A 68 7.23 2.27 10.11
C LEU A 68 6.27 3.10 10.99
N GLU A 69 5.22 3.68 10.41
CA GLU A 69 4.22 4.47 11.13
C GLU A 69 3.48 3.64 12.19
N LEU A 70 3.23 2.37 11.89
CA LEU A 70 2.54 1.43 12.78
C LEU A 70 3.47 0.78 13.80
N GLY A 71 4.77 1.07 13.76
CA GLY A 71 5.76 0.46 14.66
C GLY A 71 5.98 -1.03 14.42
N LEU A 72 5.61 -1.53 13.25
CA LEU A 72 5.72 -2.93 12.82
C LEU A 72 7.05 -3.25 12.15
N LEU A 73 8.06 -2.40 12.40
CA LEU A 73 9.42 -2.56 11.89
C LEU A 73 9.81 -4.04 11.92
N PRO A 74 10.24 -4.64 10.78
CA PRO A 74 10.90 -5.91 10.87
C PRO A 74 12.12 -5.65 11.75
N ASP A 75 12.24 -6.41 12.83
CA ASP A 75 13.40 -6.38 13.70
C ASP A 75 14.60 -6.65 12.78
N PHE A 76 15.31 -5.59 12.39
CA PHE A 76 16.60 -5.70 11.74
C PHE A 76 17.58 -6.16 12.83
N GLN A 77 17.41 -7.42 13.24
CA GLN A 77 18.34 -8.12 14.10
C GLN A 77 19.56 -8.42 13.23
N GLU A 78 20.44 -7.43 13.12
CA GLU A 78 21.84 -7.59 12.70
C GLU A 78 22.66 -8.30 13.77
#